data_AF-A0A843ER23-F1
#
_entry.id   AF-A0A843ER23-F1
#
_cell.length_a   1.000
_cell.length_b   1.000
_cell.length_c   1.000
_cell.angle_alpha   90.00
_cell.angle_beta   90.00
_cell.angle_gamma   90.00
#
_symmetry.space_group_name_H-M   'P 1'
#
loop_
_entity.id
_entity.type
_entity.pdbx_description
1 polymer ?
#
loop_
_entity_poly.entity_id
_entity_poly.type
_entity_poly.pdbx_seq_one_letter_code
_entity_poly.pdbx_strand_id
1 'polypeptide(L)'
;MLGLNNNQFDENIKNIPCDDSYPMVSILYSKNKGVGVNALSLTILDLINKNQIRCDIDLDDSYEIGKKLTPHDMEVMKHITLRIANKGELKTSESLAINLLKNMNKSKKFNLKSMAKQSNITAIANKFENDFSDFLKVIENENDFDGKNYKDILENGKLTGKGKEIKKEWKNFQDYLKSKDLTEKFPPESVLENSQQIIYGACFGIEKNALDVRENNSTLTDFIDKDGYKLLNIIFNNALLNVSEKRKGDGIFYGVNDKYTIPGGG
;
A
#
# COMPACT_ATOMS: atom_id res chain seq x y z
N MET A 1 16.24 -36.80 -28.34
CA MET A 1 15.07 -35.91 -28.19
C MET A 1 14.09 -36.58 -27.26
N LEU A 2 13.97 -36.12 -26.02
CA LEU A 2 12.77 -36.29 -25.21
C LEU A 2 12.67 -35.01 -24.37
N GLY A 3 11.91 -34.06 -24.89
CA GLY A 3 11.60 -32.82 -24.20
C GLY A 3 10.64 -33.12 -23.05
N LEU A 4 11.08 -32.82 -21.84
CA LEU A 4 10.22 -32.69 -20.67
C LEU A 4 10.17 -31.19 -20.34
N ASN A 5 9.39 -30.46 -21.12
CA ASN A 5 8.86 -29.16 -20.74
C ASN A 5 7.35 -29.31 -20.58
N ASN A 6 6.95 -30.03 -19.53
CA ASN A 6 5.61 -29.88 -18.99
C ASN A 6 5.77 -29.01 -17.74
N ASN A 7 5.60 -27.70 -17.90
CA ASN A 7 5.35 -26.77 -16.80
C ASN A 7 4.01 -27.14 -16.14
N GLN A 8 3.95 -28.27 -15.45
CA GLN A 8 2.85 -28.57 -14.54
C GLN A 8 3.03 -27.68 -13.32
N PHE A 9 2.31 -26.57 -13.32
CA PHE A 9 2.10 -25.79 -12.12
C PHE A 9 1.33 -26.62 -11.10
N ASP A 10 1.87 -26.70 -9.89
CA ASP A 10 1.23 -27.27 -8.72
C ASP A 10 -0.03 -26.46 -8.39
N GLU A 11 -1.12 -27.12 -7.99
CA GLU A 11 -2.37 -26.49 -7.57
C GLU A 11 -2.15 -25.56 -6.36
N ASN A 12 -1.12 -25.82 -5.55
CA ASN A 12 -0.73 -24.94 -4.45
C ASN A 12 -0.26 -23.54 -4.89
N ILE A 13 -0.05 -23.30 -6.19
CA ILE A 13 0.38 -22.00 -6.70
C ILE A 13 -0.60 -20.85 -6.40
N LYS A 14 -1.89 -21.16 -6.14
CA LYS A 14 -2.87 -20.15 -5.73
C LYS A 14 -2.83 -19.81 -4.24
N ASN A 15 -2.14 -20.62 -3.42
CA ASN A 15 -2.11 -20.42 -1.97
C ASN A 15 -1.05 -19.38 -1.61
N ILE A 16 -1.35 -18.55 -0.61
CA ILE A 16 -0.39 -17.59 -0.06
C ILE A 16 0.75 -18.40 0.60
N PRO A 17 2.02 -18.18 0.24
CA PRO A 17 3.14 -19.00 0.73
C PRO A 17 3.41 -18.92 2.25
N CYS A 18 2.91 -17.89 2.94
CA CYS A 18 3.04 -17.77 4.40
C CYS A 18 1.92 -16.93 5.02
N ASP A 19 1.84 -16.99 6.35
CA ASP A 19 0.91 -16.19 7.14
C ASP A 19 1.41 -14.76 7.45
N ASP A 20 2.52 -14.33 6.82
CA ASP A 20 3.06 -12.98 7.03
C ASP A 20 2.06 -11.93 6.53
N SER A 21 1.94 -10.84 7.30
CA SER A 21 1.10 -9.71 6.92
C SER A 21 1.55 -9.05 5.61
N TYR A 22 0.61 -8.44 4.87
CA TYR A 22 0.90 -7.75 3.60
C TYR A 22 2.06 -6.74 3.70
N PRO A 23 2.14 -5.88 4.74
CA PRO A 23 3.30 -5.01 4.95
C PRO A 23 4.64 -5.73 4.90
N MET A 24 4.73 -6.89 5.55
CA MET A 24 5.97 -7.67 5.63
C MET A 24 6.36 -8.24 4.27
N VAL A 25 5.41 -8.82 3.55
CA VAL A 25 5.65 -9.34 2.21
C VAL A 25 6.08 -8.23 1.25
N SER A 26 5.51 -7.03 1.37
CA SER A 26 5.89 -5.88 0.54
C SER A 26 7.37 -5.50 0.67
N ILE A 27 8.00 -5.74 1.82
CA ILE A 27 9.42 -5.43 2.04
C ILE A 27 10.30 -6.28 1.13
N LEU A 28 9.95 -7.56 0.93
CA LEU A 28 10.71 -8.48 0.07
C LEU A 28 10.79 -8.02 -1.38
N TYR A 29 9.76 -7.31 -1.81
CA TYR A 29 9.59 -6.82 -3.17
C TYR A 29 9.92 -5.34 -3.31
N SER A 30 10.08 -4.64 -2.18
CA SER A 30 10.55 -3.26 -2.17
C SER A 30 12.04 -3.19 -2.45
N LYS A 31 12.46 -2.15 -3.18
CA LYS A 31 13.89 -1.90 -3.47
C LYS A 31 14.67 -1.39 -2.25
N ASN A 32 13.98 -0.99 -1.18
CA ASN A 32 14.56 -0.49 0.05
C ASN A 32 14.39 -1.53 1.17
N LYS A 33 15.44 -1.80 1.96
CA LYS A 33 15.46 -2.89 2.96
C LYS A 33 14.60 -2.65 4.22
N GLY A 34 13.59 -1.77 4.19
CA GLY A 34 12.84 -1.36 5.38
C GLY A 34 11.33 -1.28 5.16
N VAL A 35 10.58 -1.46 6.23
CA VAL A 35 9.13 -1.20 6.28
C VAL A 35 8.93 0.30 5.99
N GLY A 36 8.10 0.63 4.99
CA GLY A 36 7.93 2.00 4.53
C GLY A 36 6.46 2.41 4.39
N VAL A 37 6.20 3.53 3.73
CA VAL A 37 4.84 4.06 3.50
C VAL A 37 3.88 3.03 2.88
N ASN A 38 4.40 2.15 2.04
CA ASN A 38 3.63 1.05 1.44
C ASN A 38 2.99 0.14 2.49
N ALA A 39 3.65 -0.09 3.63
CA ALA A 39 3.11 -0.88 4.73
C ALA A 39 1.80 -0.27 5.25
N LEU A 40 1.80 1.04 5.50
CA LEU A 40 0.60 1.74 5.97
C LEU A 40 -0.52 1.65 4.93
N SER A 41 -0.22 1.92 3.65
CA SER A 41 -1.21 1.83 2.58
C SER A 41 -1.79 0.42 2.42
N LEU A 42 -0.98 -0.63 2.55
CA LEU A 42 -1.44 -2.03 2.51
C LEU A 42 -2.32 -2.37 3.72
N THR A 43 -1.96 -1.89 4.92
CA THR A 43 -2.84 -1.99 6.10
C THR A 43 -4.17 -1.27 5.86
N ILE A 44 -4.19 -0.11 5.18
CA ILE A 44 -5.45 0.55 4.82
C ILE A 44 -6.28 -0.28 3.83
N LEU A 45 -5.67 -0.91 2.83
CA LEU A 45 -6.38 -1.81 1.91
C LEU A 45 -7.04 -2.98 2.67
N ASP A 46 -6.30 -3.62 3.59
CA ASP A 46 -6.84 -4.70 4.40
C ASP A 46 -7.97 -4.23 5.33
N LEU A 47 -7.85 -3.02 5.90
CA LEU A 47 -8.93 -2.41 6.68
C LEU A 47 -10.18 -2.08 5.83
N ILE A 48 -10.01 -1.75 4.55
CA ILE A 48 -11.13 -1.61 3.61
C ILE A 48 -11.78 -2.97 3.34
N ASN A 49 -10.98 -4.00 3.07
CA ASN A 49 -11.46 -5.38 2.88
C ASN A 49 -12.26 -5.88 4.10
N LYS A 50 -11.75 -5.61 5.30
CA LYS A 50 -12.40 -5.96 6.58
C LYS A 50 -13.60 -5.07 6.93
N ASN A 51 -13.99 -4.13 6.08
CA ASN A 51 -15.04 -3.15 6.32
C ASN A 51 -14.84 -2.27 7.58
N GLN A 52 -13.59 -2.16 8.06
CA GLN A 52 -13.18 -1.27 9.16
C GLN A 52 -13.11 0.18 8.68
N ILE A 53 -12.70 0.36 7.43
CA ILE A 53 -12.76 1.62 6.69
C ILE A 53 -13.72 1.41 5.52
N ARG A 54 -14.74 2.25 5.43
CA ARG A 54 -15.60 2.31 4.24
C ARG A 54 -15.03 3.31 3.26
N CYS A 55 -15.06 2.98 1.97
CA CYS A 55 -14.71 3.90 0.91
C CYS A 55 -15.99 4.24 0.11
N ASP A 56 -16.26 5.53 -0.05
CA ASP A 56 -17.27 6.03 -0.99
C ASP A 56 -16.49 6.58 -2.20
N ILE A 57 -16.74 6.05 -3.41
CA ILE A 57 -16.07 6.45 -4.66
C ILE A 57 -17.13 6.96 -5.63
N ASP A 58 -17.02 8.23 -6.01
CA ASP A 58 -17.93 8.93 -6.93
C ASP A 58 -17.23 9.23 -8.26
N LEU A 59 -16.82 8.16 -8.95
CA LEU A 59 -16.07 8.19 -10.21
C LEU A 59 -16.62 7.14 -11.18
N ASP A 60 -17.02 7.58 -12.37
CA ASP A 60 -17.54 6.68 -13.40
C ASP A 60 -16.42 5.86 -14.06
N ASP A 61 -15.30 6.51 -14.40
CA ASP A 61 -14.22 5.89 -15.16
C ASP A 61 -12.98 5.56 -14.32
N SER A 62 -12.20 4.58 -14.77
CA SER A 62 -10.89 4.27 -14.19
C SER A 62 -9.90 5.40 -14.50
N TYR A 63 -8.90 5.56 -13.65
CA TYR A 63 -7.91 6.61 -13.77
C TYR A 63 -6.53 6.10 -13.39
N GLU A 64 -5.51 6.53 -14.12
CA GLU A 64 -4.13 6.13 -13.89
C GLU A 64 -3.28 7.29 -13.37
N ILE A 65 -2.57 7.02 -12.28
CA ILE A 65 -1.71 7.97 -11.60
C ILE A 65 -0.27 7.74 -12.03
N GLY A 66 0.31 8.79 -12.59
CA GLY A 66 1.72 8.83 -12.94
C GLY A 66 2.65 8.98 -11.73
N LYS A 67 3.93 9.24 -12.00
CA LYS A 67 4.96 9.38 -10.95
C LYS A 67 4.86 10.66 -10.12
N LYS A 68 4.07 11.66 -10.58
CA LYS A 68 3.92 12.96 -9.93
C LYS A 68 2.45 13.31 -9.87
N LEU A 69 2.07 13.98 -8.79
CA LEU A 69 0.72 14.48 -8.61
C LEU A 69 0.45 15.65 -9.56
N THR A 70 -0.63 15.55 -10.32
CA THR A 70 -1.16 16.54 -11.25
C THR A 70 -2.37 17.25 -10.63
N PRO A 71 -2.79 18.40 -11.19
CA PRO A 71 -4.05 19.03 -10.80
C PRO A 71 -5.27 18.11 -10.99
N HIS A 72 -5.23 17.22 -11.98
CA HIS A 72 -6.30 16.26 -12.24
C HIS A 72 -6.35 15.18 -11.16
N ASP A 73 -5.22 14.64 -10.72
CA ASP A 73 -5.15 13.74 -9.55
C ASP A 73 -5.81 14.37 -8.32
N MET A 74 -5.55 15.66 -8.10
CA MET A 74 -6.14 16.41 -6.99
C MET A 74 -7.65 16.61 -7.11
N GLU A 75 -8.22 16.56 -8.31
CA GLU A 75 -9.67 16.56 -8.51
C GLU A 75 -10.25 15.16 -8.28
N VAL A 76 -9.63 14.11 -8.84
CA VAL A 76 -9.98 12.70 -8.58
C VAL A 76 -10.02 12.40 -7.07
N MET A 77 -9.02 12.84 -6.33
CA MET A 77 -8.93 12.72 -4.87
C MET A 77 -10.14 13.29 -4.09
N LYS A 78 -10.94 14.21 -4.67
CA LYS A 78 -12.17 14.71 -4.02
C LYS A 78 -13.27 13.66 -3.97
N HIS A 79 -13.32 12.82 -4.98
CA HIS A 79 -14.37 11.85 -5.23
C HIS A 79 -14.14 10.53 -4.48
N ILE A 80 -12.95 10.35 -3.89
CA ILE A 80 -12.60 9.19 -3.08
C ILE A 80 -12.63 9.59 -1.61
N THR A 81 -13.62 9.07 -0.87
CA THR A 81 -13.85 9.40 0.53
C THR A 81 -13.70 8.19 1.44
N LEU A 82 -12.86 8.31 2.46
CA LEU A 82 -12.71 7.30 3.51
C LEU A 82 -13.59 7.65 4.70
N ARG A 83 -14.21 6.62 5.30
CA ARG A 83 -14.99 6.71 6.53
C ARG A 83 -14.59 5.61 7.50
N ILE A 84 -14.09 6.03 8.65
CA ILE A 84 -13.69 5.11 9.73
C ILE A 84 -14.94 4.54 10.39
N ALA A 85 -15.15 3.23 10.26
CA ALA A 85 -16.31 2.51 10.82
C ALA A 85 -15.99 1.79 12.14
N ASN A 86 -14.77 1.24 12.28
CA ASN A 86 -14.27 0.51 13.46
C ASN A 86 -15.27 -0.53 14.00
N LYS A 87 -15.51 -1.59 13.23
CA LYS A 87 -16.42 -2.68 13.58
C LYS A 87 -15.66 -3.96 13.92
N GLY A 88 -15.65 -4.37 15.19
CA GLY A 88 -14.99 -5.61 15.61
C GLY A 88 -13.57 -5.38 16.13
N GLU A 89 -12.81 -6.46 16.27
CA GLU A 89 -11.46 -6.45 16.83
C GLU A 89 -10.43 -5.96 15.81
N LEU A 90 -9.44 -5.23 16.30
CA LEU A 90 -8.33 -4.69 15.52
C LEU A 90 -7.02 -5.16 16.14
N LYS A 91 -6.06 -5.51 15.28
CA LYS A 91 -4.66 -5.61 15.69
C LYS A 91 -4.16 -4.24 16.18
N THR A 92 -3.03 -4.21 16.87
CA THR A 92 -2.37 -2.97 17.30
C THR A 92 -1.93 -2.15 16.09
N SER A 93 -1.35 -2.75 15.04
CA SER A 93 -0.94 -2.00 13.82
C SER A 93 -2.14 -1.39 13.11
N GLU A 94 -3.25 -2.12 13.03
CA GLU A 94 -4.52 -1.66 12.46
C GLU A 94 -5.09 -0.47 13.25
N SER A 95 -5.05 -0.56 14.58
CA SER A 95 -5.45 0.53 15.48
C SER A 95 -4.57 1.76 15.30
N LEU A 96 -3.26 1.59 15.16
CA LEU A 96 -2.32 2.67 14.89
C LEU A 96 -2.53 3.29 13.50
N ALA A 97 -2.78 2.48 12.47
CA ALA A 97 -3.11 2.97 11.13
C ALA A 97 -4.38 3.84 11.13
N ILE A 98 -5.43 3.42 11.86
CA ILE A 98 -6.64 4.23 12.03
C ILE A 98 -6.33 5.54 12.78
N ASN A 99 -5.47 5.51 13.80
CA ASN A 99 -5.10 6.71 14.53
C ASN A 99 -4.28 7.70 13.68
N LEU A 100 -3.37 7.20 12.84
CA LEU A 100 -2.65 7.98 11.84
C LEU A 100 -3.62 8.72 10.91
N LEU A 101 -4.63 8.02 10.39
CA LEU A 101 -5.68 8.62 9.56
C LEU A 101 -6.46 9.72 10.31
N LYS A 102 -6.84 9.50 11.58
CA LYS A 102 -7.53 10.52 12.41
C LYS A 102 -6.66 11.74 12.70
N ASN A 103 -5.35 11.56 12.78
CA ASN A 103 -4.42 12.66 13.03
C ASN A 103 -4.26 13.56 11.80
N MET A 104 -4.29 12.98 10.61
CA MET A 104 -4.36 13.74 9.36
C MET A 104 -5.74 14.35 9.11
N ASN A 105 -6.81 13.73 9.59
CA ASN A 105 -8.14 14.30 9.49
C ASN A 105 -9.00 13.99 10.72
N LYS A 106 -9.26 15.03 11.55
CA LYS A 106 -10.05 14.89 12.79
C LYS A 106 -11.50 14.42 12.53
N SER A 107 -12.01 14.59 11.31
CA SER A 107 -13.31 14.05 10.92
C SER A 107 -13.23 12.54 10.73
N LYS A 108 -14.26 11.80 11.14
CA LYS A 108 -14.38 10.36 10.82
C LYS A 108 -14.58 10.08 9.32
N LYS A 109 -14.99 11.10 8.55
CA LYS A 109 -15.20 11.03 7.10
C LYS A 109 -14.38 12.11 6.41
N PHE A 110 -13.55 11.72 5.46
CA PHE A 110 -12.69 12.64 4.72
C PHE A 110 -12.34 12.15 3.33
N ASN A 111 -12.24 13.06 2.37
CA ASN A 111 -11.71 12.74 1.05
C ASN A 111 -10.18 12.82 1.00
N LEU A 112 -9.60 12.12 0.03
CA LEU A 112 -8.15 12.05 -0.15
C LEU A 112 -7.55 13.44 -0.42
N LYS A 113 -8.28 14.36 -1.08
CA LYS A 113 -7.78 15.72 -1.34
C LYS A 113 -7.61 16.49 -0.04
N SER A 114 -8.56 16.36 0.87
CA SER A 114 -8.50 17.01 2.18
C SER A 114 -7.33 16.46 2.98
N MET A 115 -7.12 15.14 2.94
CA MET A 115 -5.97 14.50 3.58
C MET A 115 -4.63 14.98 2.99
N ALA A 116 -4.53 15.08 1.67
CA ALA A 116 -3.36 15.65 0.97
C ALA A 116 -3.09 17.11 1.35
N LYS A 117 -4.14 17.91 1.63
CA LYS A 117 -3.97 19.27 2.14
C LYS A 117 -3.42 19.26 3.57
N GLN A 118 -3.94 18.38 4.42
CA GLN A 118 -3.53 18.29 5.83
C GLN A 118 -2.09 17.78 5.97
N SER A 119 -1.61 16.92 5.08
CA SER A 119 -0.22 16.45 5.08
C SER A 119 0.81 17.58 4.86
N ASN A 120 0.40 18.73 4.30
CA ASN A 120 1.27 19.90 4.14
C ASN A 120 1.37 20.77 5.40
N ILE A 121 0.57 20.48 6.44
CA ILE A 121 0.60 21.25 7.69
C ILE A 121 1.70 20.67 8.58
N THR A 122 2.75 21.45 8.85
CA THR A 122 3.94 20.99 9.59
C THR A 122 3.61 20.32 10.93
N ALA A 123 2.66 20.87 11.70
CA ALA A 123 2.27 20.26 12.98
C ALA A 123 1.63 18.87 12.81
N ILE A 124 0.88 18.67 11.72
CA ILE A 124 0.26 17.39 11.38
C ILE A 124 1.30 16.43 10.82
N ALA A 125 2.19 16.89 9.94
CA ALA A 125 3.31 16.11 9.40
C ALA A 125 4.24 15.59 10.51
N ASN A 126 4.64 16.45 11.45
CA ASN A 126 5.46 16.05 12.58
C ASN A 126 4.74 15.04 13.49
N LYS A 127 3.44 15.21 13.71
CA LYS A 127 2.67 14.23 14.47
C LYS A 127 2.59 12.89 13.73
N PHE A 128 2.30 12.93 12.44
CA PHE A 128 2.25 11.77 11.56
C PHE A 128 3.56 10.98 11.60
N GLU A 129 4.72 11.63 11.53
CA GLU A 129 6.01 10.95 11.55
C GLU A 129 6.31 10.24 12.86
N ASN A 130 6.01 10.86 14.00
CA ASN A 130 6.14 10.21 15.31
C ASN A 130 5.25 8.96 15.41
N ASP A 131 3.96 9.11 15.09
CA ASP A 131 3.00 8.01 15.14
C ASP A 131 3.34 6.92 14.10
N PHE A 132 3.89 7.30 12.96
CA PHE A 132 4.29 6.40 11.89
C PHE A 132 5.49 5.56 12.32
N SER A 133 6.46 6.15 13.02
CA SER A 133 7.56 5.40 13.65
C SER A 133 7.04 4.31 14.59
N ASP A 134 6.02 4.61 15.40
CA ASP A 134 5.44 3.62 16.31
C ASP A 134 4.66 2.53 15.56
N PHE A 135 3.94 2.88 14.50
CA PHE A 135 3.33 1.92 13.59
C PHE A 135 4.36 0.95 13.00
N LEU A 136 5.51 1.45 12.52
CA LEU A 136 6.56 0.61 11.96
C LEU A 136 7.10 -0.39 12.99
N LYS A 137 7.38 0.06 14.22
CA LYS A 137 7.84 -0.83 15.31
C LYS A 137 6.82 -1.92 15.60
N VAL A 138 5.52 -1.60 15.59
CA VAL A 138 4.48 -2.60 15.86
C VAL A 138 4.36 -3.61 14.73
N ILE A 139 4.41 -3.19 13.46
CA ILE A 139 4.40 -4.11 12.30
C ILE A 139 5.55 -5.11 12.37
N GLU A 140 6.74 -4.66 12.76
CA GLU A 140 7.91 -5.53 12.94
C GLU A 140 7.72 -6.58 14.05
N ASN A 141 6.84 -6.32 15.03
CA ASN A 141 6.63 -7.19 16.20
C ASN A 141 5.32 -7.98 16.17
N GLU A 142 4.35 -7.62 15.33
CA GLU A 142 2.98 -8.18 15.33
C GLU A 142 2.80 -9.50 14.60
N ASN A 143 3.85 -9.99 13.96
CA ASN A 143 3.86 -11.31 13.34
C ASN A 143 5.04 -12.08 13.94
N ASP A 144 5.04 -13.41 13.82
CA ASP A 144 6.18 -14.28 14.16
C ASP A 144 7.43 -14.04 13.27
N PHE A 145 7.51 -12.86 12.68
CA PHE A 145 8.70 -12.32 12.08
C PHE A 145 9.61 -11.73 13.16
N ASP A 146 10.23 -12.58 13.97
CA ASP A 146 11.30 -12.16 14.90
C ASP A 146 12.63 -11.81 14.18
N GLY A 147 12.59 -11.61 12.86
CA GLY A 147 13.76 -11.54 12.00
C GLY A 147 14.57 -12.84 11.94
N LYS A 148 14.36 -13.85 12.80
CA LYS A 148 15.03 -15.16 12.72
C LYS A 148 14.46 -16.00 11.59
N ASN A 149 13.15 -15.98 11.34
CA ASN A 149 12.56 -16.68 10.20
C ASN A 149 13.10 -16.23 8.83
N TYR A 150 13.53 -14.95 8.65
CA TYR A 150 14.23 -14.51 7.43
C TYR A 150 15.75 -14.44 7.56
N LYS A 151 16.33 -14.49 8.76
CA LYS A 151 17.76 -14.83 8.90
C LYS A 151 18.02 -16.27 8.48
N ASP A 152 17.05 -17.17 8.64
CA ASP A 152 17.10 -18.53 8.06
C ASP A 152 17.00 -18.53 6.53
N ILE A 153 16.49 -17.45 5.93
CA ILE A 153 16.39 -17.22 4.49
C ILE A 153 17.68 -16.58 3.96
N LEU A 154 18.44 -15.87 4.81
CA LEU A 154 19.63 -15.11 4.45
C LEU A 154 20.82 -15.40 5.38
N GLU A 155 21.81 -16.13 4.87
CA GLU A 155 23.09 -16.35 5.54
C GLU A 155 24.18 -15.51 4.88
N ASN A 156 24.87 -14.65 5.65
CA ASN A 156 25.93 -13.77 5.16
C ASN A 156 25.52 -12.91 3.94
N GLY A 157 24.27 -12.46 3.90
CA GLY A 157 23.72 -11.65 2.81
C GLY A 157 23.39 -12.44 1.53
N LYS A 158 23.43 -13.77 1.57
CA LYS A 158 23.01 -14.65 0.46
C LYS A 158 21.81 -15.50 0.87
N LEU A 159 20.94 -15.82 -0.09
CA LEU A 159 19.81 -16.70 0.16
C LEU A 159 20.29 -18.12 0.50
N THR A 160 19.81 -18.66 1.62
CA THR A 160 19.95 -20.07 1.99
C THR A 160 19.14 -20.97 1.06
N GLY A 161 19.22 -22.30 1.22
CA GLY A 161 18.37 -23.25 0.48
C GLY A 161 16.87 -22.95 0.69
N LYS A 162 16.45 -22.88 1.96
CA LYS A 162 15.09 -22.49 2.38
C LYS A 162 14.68 -21.13 1.80
N GLY A 163 15.60 -20.17 1.79
CA GLY A 163 15.32 -18.85 1.24
C GLY A 163 15.13 -18.82 -0.28
N LYS A 164 15.78 -19.72 -1.02
CA LYS A 164 15.55 -19.88 -2.47
C LYS A 164 14.20 -20.52 -2.76
N GLU A 165 13.78 -21.48 -1.95
CA GLU A 165 12.48 -22.16 -2.06
C GLU A 165 11.33 -21.18 -1.83
N ILE A 166 11.33 -20.47 -0.71
CA ILE A 166 10.32 -19.44 -0.39
C ILE A 166 10.27 -18.36 -1.47
N LYS A 167 11.43 -17.90 -1.96
CA LYS A 167 11.48 -16.93 -3.06
C LYS A 167 10.86 -17.49 -4.35
N LYS A 168 11.02 -18.78 -4.63
CA LYS A 168 10.42 -19.44 -5.79
C LYS A 168 8.91 -19.56 -5.63
N GLU A 169 8.42 -19.93 -4.45
CA GLU A 169 6.98 -19.99 -4.14
C GLU A 169 6.31 -18.63 -4.34
N TRP A 170 6.88 -17.57 -3.79
CA TRP A 170 6.35 -16.23 -4.00
C TRP A 170 6.40 -15.78 -5.46
N LYS A 171 7.46 -16.14 -6.20
CA LYS A 171 7.52 -15.86 -7.65
C LYS A 171 6.42 -16.61 -8.41
N ASN A 172 6.20 -17.88 -8.09
CA ASN A 172 5.15 -18.68 -8.70
C ASN A 172 3.77 -18.08 -8.39
N PHE A 173 3.50 -17.72 -7.12
CA PHE A 173 2.27 -17.06 -6.73
C PHE A 173 2.08 -15.73 -7.47
N GLN A 174 3.13 -14.90 -7.60
CA GLN A 174 3.11 -13.67 -8.39
C GLN A 174 2.78 -13.94 -9.87
N ASP A 175 3.36 -14.99 -10.47
CA ASP A 175 3.09 -15.38 -11.86
C ASP A 175 1.65 -15.88 -12.04
N TYR A 176 1.11 -16.62 -11.06
CA TYR A 176 -0.30 -16.99 -10.99
C TYR A 176 -1.22 -15.76 -10.97
N LEU A 177 -0.95 -14.77 -10.13
CA LEU A 177 -1.74 -13.54 -10.06
C LEU A 177 -1.80 -12.75 -11.38
N LYS A 178 -0.86 -12.97 -12.31
CA LYS A 178 -0.82 -12.29 -13.62
C LYS A 178 -1.42 -13.10 -14.76
N SER A 179 -1.68 -14.38 -14.55
CA SER A 179 -1.99 -15.31 -15.62
C SER A 179 -3.47 -15.69 -15.59
N LYS A 180 -4.21 -15.23 -16.60
CA LYS A 180 -5.61 -15.61 -16.80
C LYS A 180 -5.78 -17.13 -16.92
N ASP A 181 -4.91 -17.79 -17.68
CA ASP A 181 -4.95 -19.25 -17.85
C ASP A 181 -4.80 -19.98 -16.51
N LEU A 182 -3.93 -19.49 -15.62
CA LEU A 182 -3.74 -20.09 -14.29
C LEU A 182 -4.89 -19.76 -13.33
N THR A 183 -5.43 -18.55 -13.35
CA THR A 183 -6.57 -18.16 -12.50
C THR A 183 -7.87 -18.83 -12.92
N GLU A 184 -8.07 -19.12 -14.21
CA GLU A 184 -9.19 -19.92 -14.70
C GLU A 184 -9.05 -21.40 -14.29
N LYS A 185 -7.82 -21.93 -14.32
CA LYS A 185 -7.54 -23.32 -13.96
C LYS A 185 -7.63 -23.57 -12.45
N PHE A 186 -7.16 -22.60 -11.65
CA PHE A 186 -7.07 -22.69 -10.20
C PHE A 186 -7.72 -21.45 -9.55
N PRO A 187 -9.05 -21.27 -9.67
CA PRO A 187 -9.72 -20.06 -9.18
C PRO A 187 -9.69 -19.95 -7.65
N PRO A 188 -9.82 -18.72 -7.11
CA PRO A 188 -10.04 -18.53 -5.68
C PRO A 188 -11.35 -19.20 -5.24
N GLU A 189 -11.35 -19.78 -4.05
CA GLU A 189 -12.50 -20.54 -3.53
C GLU A 189 -13.50 -19.66 -2.79
N SER A 190 -13.12 -18.41 -2.49
CA SER A 190 -13.99 -17.46 -1.80
C SER A 190 -13.71 -16.01 -2.20
N VAL A 191 -14.70 -15.14 -1.94
CA VAL A 191 -14.55 -13.68 -2.09
C VAL A 191 -13.42 -13.15 -1.20
N LEU A 192 -13.27 -13.71 0.00
CA LEU A 192 -12.20 -13.31 0.92
C LEU A 192 -10.83 -13.65 0.32
N GLU A 193 -10.64 -14.89 -0.13
CA GLU A 193 -9.40 -15.33 -0.75
C GLU A 193 -9.06 -14.50 -2.00
N ASN A 194 -10.06 -14.21 -2.84
CA ASN A 194 -9.89 -13.36 -4.01
C ASN A 194 -9.38 -11.96 -3.62
N SER A 195 -10.01 -11.31 -2.64
CA SER A 195 -9.58 -10.01 -2.13
C SER A 195 -8.17 -10.04 -1.54
N GLN A 196 -7.82 -11.07 -0.75
CA GLN A 196 -6.49 -11.21 -0.18
C GLN A 196 -5.42 -11.35 -1.28
N GLN A 197 -5.67 -12.20 -2.27
CA GLN A 197 -4.79 -12.40 -3.42
C GLN A 197 -4.58 -11.09 -4.22
N ILE A 198 -5.62 -10.26 -4.37
CA ILE A 198 -5.51 -8.92 -5.00
C ILE A 198 -4.67 -7.96 -4.17
N ILE A 199 -4.82 -7.96 -2.83
CA ILE A 199 -3.97 -7.14 -1.95
C ILE A 199 -2.50 -7.57 -2.05
N TYR A 200 -2.22 -8.87 -2.16
CA TYR A 200 -0.86 -9.33 -2.45
C TYR A 200 -0.36 -8.88 -3.82
N GLY A 201 -1.24 -8.72 -4.81
CA GLY A 201 -0.92 -8.04 -6.07
C GLY A 201 -0.30 -6.65 -5.83
N ALA A 202 -0.83 -5.87 -4.87
CA ALA A 202 -0.26 -4.58 -4.49
C ALA A 202 1.11 -4.71 -3.77
N CYS A 203 1.34 -5.79 -3.02
CA CYS A 203 2.67 -6.06 -2.44
C CYS A 203 3.75 -6.21 -3.53
N PHE A 204 3.40 -6.75 -4.70
CA PHE A 204 4.33 -6.95 -5.81
C PHE A 204 4.32 -5.81 -6.85
N GLY A 205 3.48 -4.79 -6.68
CA GLY A 205 3.29 -3.71 -7.65
C GLY A 205 2.66 -4.18 -8.98
N ILE A 206 1.74 -5.14 -8.90
CA ILE A 206 1.04 -5.76 -10.04
C ILE A 206 -0.48 -5.73 -9.84
N GLU A 207 -0.97 -4.91 -8.92
CA GLU A 207 -2.36 -4.87 -8.49
C GLU A 207 -3.34 -4.74 -9.66
N LYS A 208 -3.00 -3.96 -10.70
CA LYS A 208 -3.79 -3.83 -11.92
C LYS A 208 -3.85 -5.13 -12.72
N ASN A 209 -2.71 -5.79 -12.93
CA ASN A 209 -2.68 -7.10 -13.59
C ASN A 209 -3.49 -8.14 -12.82
N ALA A 210 -3.40 -8.11 -11.48
CA ALA A 210 -4.17 -9.00 -10.63
C ALA A 210 -5.67 -8.72 -10.73
N LEU A 211 -6.08 -7.44 -10.77
CA LEU A 211 -7.47 -7.04 -10.97
C LEU A 211 -8.00 -7.47 -12.35
N ASP A 212 -7.25 -7.23 -13.43
CA ASP A 212 -7.69 -7.49 -14.81
C ASP A 212 -8.01 -8.96 -15.09
N VAL A 213 -7.33 -9.88 -14.39
CA VAL A 213 -7.49 -11.33 -14.57
C VAL A 213 -8.45 -11.97 -13.55
N ARG A 214 -9.12 -11.16 -12.72
CA ARG A 214 -10.03 -11.61 -11.64
C ARG A 214 -11.39 -10.92 -11.71
N GLU A 215 -12.44 -11.65 -11.39
CA GLU A 215 -13.79 -11.09 -11.28
C GLU A 215 -13.95 -10.29 -9.99
N ASN A 216 -14.39 -9.03 -10.06
CA ASN A 216 -14.50 -8.16 -8.89
C ASN A 216 -15.56 -7.06 -9.02
N ASN A 217 -16.36 -6.85 -7.97
CA ASN A 217 -17.25 -5.68 -7.77
C ASN A 217 -17.32 -5.34 -6.27
N SER A 218 -16.18 -5.04 -5.65
CA SER A 218 -16.10 -4.66 -4.24
C SER A 218 -15.54 -3.26 -4.07
N THR A 219 -15.88 -2.61 -2.96
CA THR A 219 -15.31 -1.30 -2.61
C THR A 219 -13.77 -1.31 -2.56
N LEU A 220 -13.16 -2.43 -2.17
CA LEU A 220 -11.70 -2.60 -2.18
C LEU A 220 -11.16 -2.54 -3.62
N THR A 221 -11.77 -3.31 -4.51
CA THR A 221 -11.30 -3.46 -5.89
C THR A 221 -11.56 -2.19 -6.70
N ASP A 222 -12.68 -1.51 -6.44
CA ASP A 222 -12.97 -0.19 -7.00
C ASP A 222 -11.93 0.84 -6.53
N PHE A 223 -11.54 0.80 -5.25
CA PHE A 223 -10.52 1.69 -4.71
C PHE A 223 -9.15 1.47 -5.37
N ILE A 224 -8.77 0.22 -5.63
CA ILE A 224 -7.53 -0.09 -6.35
C ILE A 224 -7.67 0.30 -7.83
N ASP A 225 -8.82 0.06 -8.46
CA ASP A 225 -9.05 0.44 -9.86
C ASP A 225 -8.97 1.97 -10.07
N LYS A 226 -9.42 2.78 -9.11
CA LYS A 226 -9.27 4.24 -9.17
C LYS A 226 -7.91 4.74 -8.65
N ASP A 227 -6.92 3.85 -8.59
CA ASP A 227 -5.55 4.13 -8.12
C ASP A 227 -5.48 4.73 -6.69
N GLY A 228 -6.49 4.47 -5.86
CA GLY A 228 -6.59 4.93 -4.47
C GLY A 228 -5.39 4.54 -3.62
N TYR A 229 -4.83 3.34 -3.84
CA TYR A 229 -3.60 2.88 -3.19
C TYR A 229 -2.40 3.80 -3.48
N LYS A 230 -2.21 4.19 -4.75
CA LYS A 230 -1.11 5.09 -5.15
C LYS A 230 -1.32 6.50 -4.59
N LEU A 231 -2.56 7.00 -4.56
CA LEU A 231 -2.90 8.28 -3.94
C LEU A 231 -2.54 8.30 -2.44
N LEU A 232 -2.87 7.25 -1.69
CA LEU A 232 -2.51 7.12 -0.29
C LEU A 232 -0.99 7.15 -0.09
N ASN A 233 -0.26 6.37 -0.89
CA ASN A 233 1.21 6.38 -0.86
C ASN A 233 1.77 7.78 -1.10
N ILE A 234 1.25 8.54 -2.07
CA ILE A 234 1.69 9.91 -2.33
C ILE A 234 1.40 10.82 -1.13
N ILE A 235 0.20 10.73 -0.53
CA ILE A 235 -0.19 11.55 0.62
C ILE A 235 0.73 11.30 1.82
N PHE A 236 0.96 10.03 2.16
CA PHE A 236 1.82 9.66 3.29
C PHE A 236 3.28 10.05 3.05
N ASN A 237 3.81 9.82 1.84
CA ASN A 237 5.16 10.28 1.50
C ASN A 237 5.26 11.81 1.58
N ASN A 238 4.24 12.54 1.12
CA ASN A 238 4.19 13.99 1.24
C ASN A 238 4.16 14.45 2.71
N ALA A 239 3.45 13.74 3.59
CA ALA A 239 3.49 14.03 5.02
C ALA A 239 4.92 13.92 5.58
N LEU A 240 5.64 12.85 5.24
CA LEU A 240 7.02 12.63 5.68
C LEU A 240 8.00 13.67 5.11
N LEU A 241 7.84 14.07 3.85
CA LEU A 241 8.66 15.12 3.23
C LEU A 241 8.48 16.48 3.93
N ASN A 242 7.28 16.77 4.44
CA ASN A 242 6.98 18.01 5.16
C ASN A 242 7.41 17.97 6.65
N VAL A 243 8.01 16.88 7.13
CA VAL A 243 8.56 16.78 8.49
C VAL A 243 9.79 17.66 8.60
N SER A 244 9.63 18.80 9.26
CA SER A 244 10.70 19.74 9.62
C SER A 244 11.82 19.98 8.57
N GLU A 245 11.45 20.30 7.33
CA GLU A 245 12.25 21.23 6.48
C GLU A 245 12.39 22.64 7.10
N LYS A 246 11.92 22.86 8.34
CA LYS A 246 12.20 24.05 9.18
C LYS A 246 13.01 23.73 10.43
N ARG A 247 13.98 22.81 10.35
CA ARG A 247 15.09 22.71 11.31
C ARG A 247 16.43 22.93 10.60
N LYS A 248 16.59 24.09 9.96
CA LYS A 248 17.86 24.82 9.82
C LYS A 248 17.52 26.27 9.51
N GLY A 249 18.01 27.17 10.37
CA GLY A 249 18.04 28.60 10.07
C GLY A 249 18.92 28.85 8.85
N ASP A 250 18.65 30.00 8.23
CA ASP A 250 19.37 30.63 7.12
C ASP A 250 19.00 30.11 5.72
N GLY A 251 17.92 30.71 5.19
CA GLY A 251 17.73 30.96 3.76
C GLY A 251 17.50 29.75 2.86
N ILE A 252 16.25 29.61 2.39
CA ILE A 252 15.86 29.53 0.96
C ILE A 252 14.40 29.05 0.91
N PHE A 253 13.54 29.90 0.33
CA PHE A 253 12.14 29.57 0.00
C PHE A 253 12.09 28.83 -1.33
N TYR A 254 11.24 27.79 -1.41
CA TYR A 254 10.66 27.38 -2.69
C TYR A 254 9.14 27.16 -2.55
N GLY A 255 8.39 28.13 -3.06
CA GLY A 255 7.29 27.86 -3.99
C GLY A 255 5.93 27.41 -3.43
N VAL A 256 5.27 28.28 -2.67
CA VAL A 256 3.81 28.38 -2.74
C VAL A 256 3.48 29.15 -4.03
N ASN A 257 2.70 28.55 -4.93
CA ASN A 257 1.99 29.19 -6.06
C ASN A 257 2.41 30.63 -6.40
N ASP A 258 3.28 30.78 -7.40
CA ASP A 258 3.48 32.04 -8.10
C ASP A 258 2.18 32.45 -8.81
N LYS A 259 1.40 33.32 -8.18
CA LYS A 259 0.29 34.02 -8.83
C LYS A 259 0.32 35.55 -8.71
N TYR A 260 1.34 36.12 -8.08
CA TYR A 260 1.53 37.57 -8.05
C TYR A 260 3.01 37.93 -8.10
N THR A 261 3.58 37.95 -9.30
CA THR A 261 4.77 38.75 -9.60
C THR A 261 4.35 40.21 -9.73
N ILE A 262 4.76 41.07 -8.80
CA ILE A 262 4.82 42.51 -9.03
C ILE A 262 6.24 42.80 -9.56
N PRO A 263 6.39 43.47 -10.71
CA PRO A 263 7.69 43.74 -11.29
C PRO A 263 8.39 44.94 -10.64
N GLY A 264 9.66 44.77 -10.29
CA GLY A 264 10.68 45.81 -10.35
C GLY A 264 11.02 46.58 -9.06
N GLY A 265 12.33 46.72 -8.82
CA GLY A 265 12.93 47.96 -8.32
C GLY A 265 13.50 47.92 -6.91
N GLY A 266 14.83 48.07 -6.81
CA GLY A 266 15.55 48.42 -5.58
C GLY A 266 16.79 47.58 -5.33
#